data_AF-A0A840TT94-F1
#
_entry.id   AF-A0A840TT94-F1
#
_cell.length_a   1.000
_cell.length_b   1.000
_cell.length_c   1.000
_cell.angle_alpha   90.00
_cell.angle_beta   90.00
_cell.angle_gamma   90.00
#
_symmetry.space_group_name_H-M   'P 1'
#
loop_
_entity.id
_entity.type
_entity.pdbx_description
1 polymer ?
#
loop_
_entity_poly.entity_id
_entity_poly.type
_entity_poly.pdbx_seq_one_letter_code
_entity_poly.pdbx_strand_id
1 'polypeptide(L)'
;MYIYQYSQWPQFRWDAHTVIPLLASVRHKQGKLIGRMMSLGFALQEEAELKTLTQDALKTTEIEGEFLDPDQVRSSIARKLGLDIGTSIP
;
A
#
# COMPACT_ATOMS: atom_id res chain seq x y z
N MET A 1 -14.25 -20.92 -8.03
CA MET A 1 -13.43 -21.96 -7.37
C MET A 1 -12.40 -21.25 -6.51
N TYR A 2 -12.33 -21.55 -5.21
CA TYR A 2 -11.38 -20.93 -4.29
C TYR A 2 -10.07 -21.72 -4.23
N ILE A 3 -8.97 -21.07 -3.89
CA ILE A 3 -7.62 -21.68 -3.86
C ILE A 3 -7.50 -22.87 -2.89
N TYR A 4 -8.28 -22.89 -1.81
CA TYR A 4 -8.33 -24.00 -0.86
C TYR A 4 -9.06 -25.24 -1.41
N GLN A 5 -9.75 -25.12 -2.53
CA GLN A 5 -10.46 -26.23 -3.18
C GLN A 5 -9.54 -27.08 -4.08
N TYR A 6 -8.27 -26.69 -4.22
CA TYR A 6 -7.28 -27.46 -4.97
C TYR A 6 -6.67 -28.56 -4.10
N SER A 7 -6.56 -29.77 -4.65
CA SER A 7 -6.02 -30.94 -3.94
C SER A 7 -4.57 -30.79 -3.49
N GLN A 8 -3.81 -29.90 -4.12
CA GLN A 8 -2.42 -29.61 -3.77
C GLN A 8 -2.27 -28.45 -2.79
N TRP A 9 -3.37 -27.87 -2.29
CA TRP A 9 -3.27 -26.86 -1.23
C TRP A 9 -2.68 -27.48 0.05
N PRO A 10 -1.74 -26.81 0.75
CA PRO A 10 -1.10 -25.52 0.44
C PRO A 10 0.23 -25.67 -0.33
N GLN A 11 0.58 -26.87 -0.79
CA GLN A 11 1.80 -27.19 -1.53
C GLN A 11 1.73 -26.71 -2.98
N PHE A 12 1.87 -25.41 -3.16
CA PHE A 12 1.89 -24.80 -4.48
C PHE A 12 3.10 -25.21 -5.31
N ARG A 13 2.84 -25.52 -6.57
CA ARG A 13 3.85 -25.60 -7.63
C ARG A 13 3.63 -24.43 -8.58
N TRP A 14 4.72 -23.79 -8.97
CA TRP A 14 4.71 -22.68 -9.93
C TRP A 14 5.83 -22.88 -10.93
N ASP A 15 5.62 -22.40 -12.15
CA ASP A 15 6.65 -22.43 -13.19
C ASP A 15 7.56 -21.21 -13.04
N ALA A 16 8.83 -21.47 -12.73
CA ALA A 16 9.83 -20.44 -12.58
C ALA A 16 10.09 -19.67 -13.87
N HIS A 17 10.02 -20.33 -15.03
CA HIS A 17 10.22 -19.67 -16.33
C HIS A 17 9.12 -18.66 -16.63
N THR A 18 7.91 -18.87 -16.10
CA THR A 18 6.79 -17.95 -16.22
C THR A 18 6.86 -16.80 -15.20
N VAL A 19 7.16 -17.10 -13.93
CA VAL A 19 7.06 -16.10 -12.84
C VAL A 19 8.28 -15.18 -12.77
N ILE A 20 9.50 -15.69 -13.00
CA ILE A 20 10.73 -14.92 -12.81
C ILE A 20 10.78 -13.64 -13.69
N PRO A 21 10.44 -13.68 -14.99
CA PRO A 21 10.46 -12.47 -15.82
C PRO A 21 9.48 -11.39 -15.34
N LEU A 22 8.29 -11.80 -14.88
CA LEU A 22 7.29 -10.88 -14.33
C LEU A 22 7.79 -10.25 -13.03
N LEU A 23 8.36 -11.06 -12.13
CA LEU A 23 8.93 -10.58 -10.88
C LEU A 23 10.08 -9.61 -11.11
N ALA A 24 10.96 -9.88 -12.08
CA ALA A 24 12.05 -8.99 -12.44
C ALA A 24 11.53 -7.62 -12.91
N SER A 25 10.48 -7.59 -13.74
CA SER A 25 9.84 -6.35 -14.19
C SER A 25 9.26 -5.55 -13.01
N VAL A 26 8.56 -6.23 -12.10
CA VAL A 26 8.00 -5.60 -10.89
C VAL A 26 9.11 -5.02 -10.02
N ARG A 27 10.18 -5.80 -9.75
CA ARG A 27 11.32 -5.35 -8.95
C ARG A 27 12.02 -4.14 -9.55
N HIS A 28 12.19 -4.11 -10.87
CA HIS A 28 12.75 -2.96 -11.56
C HIS A 28 11.89 -1.69 -11.36
N LYS A 29 10.56 -1.81 -11.49
CA LYS A 29 9.63 -0.69 -11.26
C LYS A 29 9.63 -0.23 -9.80
N GLN A 30 9.63 -1.18 -8.84
CA GLN A 30 9.73 -0.88 -7.41
C GLN A 30 11.01 -0.12 -7.08
N GLY A 31 12.17 -0.57 -7.60
CA GLY A 31 13.44 0.11 -7.40
C GLY A 31 13.43 1.55 -7.94
N LYS A 32 12.86 1.77 -9.14
CA LYS A 32 12.69 3.12 -9.69
C LYS A 32 11.79 4.01 -8.84
N LEU A 33 10.70 3.46 -8.29
CA LEU A 33 9.80 4.20 -7.40
C LEU A 33 10.51 4.59 -6.10
N ILE A 34 11.17 3.64 -5.43
CA ILE A 34 11.91 3.90 -4.19
C ILE A 34 13.01 4.94 -4.42
N GLY A 35 13.79 4.81 -5.50
CA GLY A 35 14.83 5.78 -5.83
C GLY A 35 14.28 7.20 -6.06
N ARG A 36 13.12 7.32 -6.72
CA ARG A 36 12.44 8.61 -6.87
C ARG A 36 11.92 9.15 -5.55
N MET A 37 11.31 8.31 -4.72
CA MET A 37 10.83 8.68 -3.39
C MET A 37 11.96 9.21 -2.52
N MET A 38 13.11 8.53 -2.49
CA MET A 38 14.29 8.96 -1.74
C MET A 38 14.87 10.29 -2.22
N SER A 39 14.65 10.67 -3.48
CA SER A 39 15.07 11.97 -4.01
C SER A 39 14.15 13.13 -3.62
N LEU A 40 12.95 12.84 -3.10
CA LEU A 40 12.04 13.86 -2.57
C LEU A 40 12.55 14.33 -1.19
N GLY A 41 12.24 15.58 -0.82
CA GLY A 41 12.45 16.04 0.56
C GLY A 41 11.51 15.33 1.54
N PHE A 42 11.89 15.29 2.83
CA PHE A 42 11.16 14.57 3.88
C PHE A 42 9.66 14.88 3.91
N ALA A 43 9.28 16.17 3.85
CA ALA A 43 7.86 16.56 3.86
C ALA A 43 7.03 15.97 2.70
N LEU A 44 7.62 15.86 1.50
CA LEU A 44 6.94 15.26 0.35
C LEU A 44 6.88 13.73 0.46
N GLN A 45 7.88 13.10 1.09
CA GLN A 45 7.83 11.67 1.38
C GLN A 45 6.73 11.34 2.39
N GLU A 46 6.66 12.11 3.48
CA GLU A 46 5.64 11.97 4.53
C GLU A 46 4.22 12.18 3.99
N GLU A 47 3.99 13.21 3.17
CA GLU A 47 2.68 13.43 2.55
C GLU A 47 2.30 12.30 1.59
N ALA A 48 3.25 11.79 0.80
CA ALA A 48 3.00 10.68 -0.11
C ALA A 48 2.70 9.37 0.64
N GLU A 49 3.40 9.10 1.74
CA GLU A 49 3.13 7.95 2.61
C GLU A 49 1.76 8.06 3.27
N LEU A 50 1.46 9.21 3.88
CA LEU A 50 0.17 9.48 4.51
C LEU A 50 -0.99 9.31 3.53
N LYS A 51 -0.86 9.87 2.33
CA LYS A 51 -1.86 9.74 1.26
C LYS A 51 -2.04 8.29 0.83
N THR A 52 -0.95 7.56 0.61
CA THR A 52 -0.99 6.16 0.16
C THR A 52 -1.70 5.29 1.19
N LEU A 53 -1.31 5.39 2.46
CA LEU A 53 -1.92 4.61 3.54
C LEU A 53 -3.39 4.97 3.78
N THR A 54 -3.75 6.25 3.65
CA THR A 54 -5.15 6.68 3.73
C THR A 54 -5.99 6.04 2.63
N GLN A 55 -5.48 6.05 1.39
CA GLN A 55 -6.17 5.45 0.26
C GLN A 55 -6.29 3.93 0.40
N ASP A 56 -5.22 3.26 0.83
CA ASP A 56 -5.23 1.81 1.05
C ASP A 56 -6.24 1.41 2.15
N ALA A 57 -6.29 2.17 3.25
CA ALA A 57 -7.26 1.94 4.32
C ALA A 57 -8.71 2.11 3.84
N LEU A 58 -9.00 3.20 3.12
CA LEU A 58 -10.35 3.43 2.56
C LEU A 58 -10.72 2.33 1.56
N LYS A 59 -9.80 1.95 0.68
CA LYS A 59 -10.10 0.96 -0.36
C LYS A 59 -10.22 -0.45 0.19
N THR A 60 -9.46 -0.81 1.22
CA THR A 60 -9.62 -2.12 1.85
C THR A 60 -10.92 -2.22 2.66
N THR A 61 -11.39 -1.13 3.29
CA THR A 61 -12.66 -1.15 4.04
C THR A 61 -13.86 -1.14 3.10
N GLU A 62 -13.76 -0.43 1.97
CA GLU A 62 -14.80 -0.45 0.92
C GLU A 62 -15.04 -1.87 0.38
N ILE A 63 -14.00 -2.71 0.29
CA ILE A 63 -14.13 -4.12 -0.12
C ILE A 63 -14.99 -4.91 0.88
N GLU A 64 -14.90 -4.58 2.16
CA GLU A 64 -15.70 -5.18 3.25
C GLU A 64 -17.10 -4.53 3.37
N GLY A 65 -17.41 -3.53 2.53
CA GLY A 65 -18.68 -2.80 2.54
C GLY A 65 -18.72 -1.61 3.51
N GLU A 66 -17.58 -1.24 4.10
CA GLU A 66 -17.46 -0.13 5.04
C GLU A 66 -16.90 1.13 4.36
N PHE A 67 -17.66 2.23 4.45
CA PHE A 67 -17.27 3.53 3.93
C PHE A 67 -16.88 4.46 5.07
N LEU A 68 -15.58 4.73 5.20
CA LEU A 68 -15.04 5.60 6.24
C LEU A 68 -14.86 7.03 5.72
N ASP A 69 -14.90 7.98 6.64
CA ASP A 69 -14.58 9.39 6.37
C ASP A 69 -13.08 9.54 6.04
N PRO A 70 -12.71 9.99 4.82
CA PRO A 70 -11.32 10.13 4.41
C PRO A 70 -10.47 11.02 5.32
N ASP A 71 -11.04 12.10 5.85
CA ASP A 71 -10.30 13.04 6.69
C ASP A 71 -10.02 12.43 8.06
N GLN A 72 -10.99 11.70 8.63
CA GLN A 72 -10.78 10.98 9.89
C GLN A 72 -9.75 9.86 9.77
N VAL A 73 -9.79 9.09 8.68
CA VAL A 73 -8.80 8.04 8.39
C VAL A 73 -7.41 8.66 8.24
N ARG A 74 -7.29 9.74 7.46
CA ARG A 74 -6.04 10.48 7.31
C ARG A 74 -5.51 10.98 8.64
N SER A 75 -6.33 11.63 9.47
CA SER A 75 -5.91 12.13 10.79
C SER A 75 -5.47 11.02 11.74
N SER A 76 -6.15 9.87 11.72
CA SER A 76 -5.79 8.69 12.52
C SER A 76 -4.42 8.14 12.11
N ILE A 77 -4.18 7.99 10.81
CA ILE A 77 -2.92 7.49 10.26
C ILE A 77 -1.78 8.46 10.54
N ALA A 78 -1.97 9.76 10.29
CA ALA A 78 -0.94 10.77 10.57
C ALA A 78 -0.51 10.78 12.04
N ARG A 79 -1.47 10.67 12.97
CA ARG A 79 -1.19 10.54 14.41
C ARG A 79 -0.40 9.27 14.72
N LYS A 80 -0.71 8.15 14.07
CA LYS A 80 -0.01 6.87 14.27
C LYS A 80 1.43 6.92 13.75
N LEU A 81 1.66 7.67 12.67
CA LEU A 81 2.98 7.87 12.06
C LEU A 81 3.80 8.98 12.75
N GLY A 82 3.22 9.73 13.70
CA GLY A 82 3.89 10.85 14.36
C GLY A 82 4.09 12.07 13.46
N LEU A 83 3.30 12.19 12.39
CA LEU A 83 3.36 13.33 11.47
C LEU A 83 2.63 14.53 12.06
N ASP A 84 3.23 15.71 11.93
CA ASP A 84 2.59 16.97 12.32
C ASP A 84 1.56 17.36 11.26
N ILE A 85 0.33 16.88 11.47
CA ILE A 85 -0.85 17.36 10.76
C ILE A 85 -1.12 18.74 11.31
N GLY A 86 -0.50 19.76 10.71
CA GLY A 86 -0.65 21.17 11.09
C GLY A 86 -2.07 21.44 11.53
N THR A 87 -2.23 21.68 12.84
CA THR A 87 -3.51 21.81 13.50
C THR A 87 -4.20 23.06 13.00
N SER A 88 -4.99 22.93 11.94
CA SER A 88 -6.03 23.89 11.61
C SER A 88 -7.39 23.30 11.97
N ILE A 89 -7.67 23.25 13.28
CA ILE A 89 -9.04 23.21 13.80
C ILE A 89 -9.06 24.14 15.04
N PRO A 90 -9.78 25.28 15.01
CA PRO A 90 -10.19 25.98 16.23
C PRO A 90 -11.29 25.20 16.98
#